data_AF-A0A9D2RV84-F1
#
_entry.id   AF-A0A9D2RV84-F1
#
_cell.length_a   1.000
_cell.length_b   1.000
_cell.length_c   1.000
_cell.angle_alpha   90.00
_cell.angle_beta   90.00
_cell.angle_gamma   90.00
#
_symmetry.space_group_name_H-M   'P 1'
#
loop_
_entity.id
_entity.type
_entity.pdbx_description
1 polymer ?
#
loop_
_entity_poly.entity_id
_entity_poly.type
_entity_poly.pdbx_seq_one_letter_code
_entity_poly.pdbx_strand_id
1 'polypeptide(L)'
;MKDYIFSNDFSKNLDAMIYTCGYETCAPSHSYGPIVRSGYLIHYILGGKGIYKTDGKIYSLSEGDAFLIRPNTLIYYEADKYHP
;
A
#
# COMPACT_ATOMS: atom_id res chain seq x y z
N MET A 1 20.93 10.58 6.55
CA MET A 1 19.95 9.89 5.69
C MET A 1 20.68 8.70 5.08
N LYS A 2 20.16 7.47 5.18
CA LYS A 2 20.75 6.31 4.49
C LYS A 2 20.15 6.28 3.09
N ASP A 3 20.99 6.39 2.07
CA ASP A 3 20.54 6.27 0.69
C ASP A 3 20.44 4.78 0.35
N TYR A 4 19.22 4.31 0.09
CA TYR A 4 18.97 2.97 -0.39
C TYR A 4 18.93 3.02 -1.92
N ILE A 5 19.95 2.44 -2.56
CA ILE A 5 19.99 2.30 -4.01
C ILE A 5 19.35 0.96 -4.36
N PHE A 6 18.18 1.01 -4.99
CA PHE A 6 17.55 -0.18 -5.56
C PHE A 6 18.04 -0.38 -6.99
N SER A 7 18.67 -1.53 -7.26
CA SER A 7 19.02 -1.90 -8.62
C SER A 7 17.81 -2.55 -9.29
N ASN A 8 17.22 -1.87 -10.28
CA ASN A 8 16.22 -2.47 -11.17
C ASN A 8 16.89 -3.00 -12.44
N ASP A 9 17.99 -3.74 -12.29
CA ASP A 9 18.64 -4.44 -13.40
C ASP A 9 17.85 -5.73 -13.70
N PHE A 10 17.10 -5.73 -14.80
CA PHE A 10 16.26 -6.86 -15.24
C PHE A 10 17.05 -8.15 -15.48
N SER A 11 18.37 -8.07 -15.72
CA SER A 11 19.21 -9.25 -15.90
C SER A 11 19.68 -9.88 -14.58
N LYS A 12 19.60 -9.13 -13.48
CA LYS A 12 20.09 -9.55 -12.16
C LYS A 12 18.99 -9.71 -11.11
N ASN A 13 17.86 -9.02 -11.29
CA ASN A 13 16.75 -8.98 -10.33
C ASN A 13 15.51 -9.63 -10.95
N LEU A 14 15.64 -10.88 -11.37
CA LEU A 14 14.57 -11.66 -11.98
C LEU A 14 13.42 -11.95 -11.02
N ASP A 15 13.71 -12.06 -9.72
CA ASP A 15 12.73 -12.45 -8.70
C ASP A 15 11.84 -11.29 -8.23
N ALA A 16 12.40 -10.08 -8.07
CA ALA A 16 11.68 -8.91 -7.60
C ALA A 16 12.34 -7.60 -8.02
N MET A 17 11.53 -6.62 -8.42
CA MET A 17 11.98 -5.27 -8.78
C MET A 17 11.10 -4.24 -8.08
N ILE A 18 11.73 -3.16 -7.60
CA ILE A 18 11.00 -2.09 -6.90
C ILE A 18 10.69 -1.00 -7.92
N TYR A 19 9.48 -1.03 -8.46
CA TYR A 19 9.04 -0.05 -9.46
C TYR A 19 8.83 1.34 -8.85
N THR A 20 8.20 1.39 -7.69
CA THR A 20 7.85 2.64 -7.00
C THR A 20 7.90 2.43 -5.50
N CYS A 21 8.39 3.44 -4.78
CA CYS A 21 8.31 3.52 -3.34
C CYS A 21 8.00 4.97 -2.95
N GLY A 22 7.35 5.15 -1.80
CA GLY A 22 7.01 6.46 -1.28
C GLY A 22 6.32 6.35 0.06
N TYR A 23 6.00 7.50 0.63
CA TYR A 23 5.17 7.63 1.81
C TYR A 23 4.21 8.81 1.58
N GLU A 24 3.09 8.79 2.27
CA GLU A 24 2.06 9.82 2.16
C GLU A 24 1.43 10.04 3.53
N THR A 25 1.28 11.30 3.92
CA THR A 25 0.42 11.69 5.05
C THR A 25 -0.98 11.93 4.47
N CYS A 26 -1.92 11.05 4.80
CA CYS A 26 -3.26 11.08 4.24
C CYS A 26 -4.09 12.21 4.84
N ALA A 27 -4.88 12.88 4.00
CA ALA A 27 -5.98 13.72 4.49
C ALA A 27 -7.11 12.84 5.05
N PRO A 28 -7.95 13.34 5.98
CA PRO A 28 -9.16 12.66 6.43
C PRO A 28 -10.00 12.12 5.28
N SER A 29 -10.42 10.85 5.37
CA SER A 29 -11.22 10.16 4.33
C SER A 29 -10.57 10.11 2.94
N HIS A 30 -9.26 10.37 2.83
CA HIS A 30 -8.51 10.10 1.60
C HIS A 30 -8.66 8.61 1.27
N SER A 31 -9.01 8.31 0.02
CA SER A 31 -9.34 6.95 -0.41
C SER A 31 -8.77 6.63 -1.78
N TYR A 32 -8.59 5.34 -2.02
CA TYR A 32 -8.11 4.81 -3.28
C TYR A 32 -8.92 3.58 -3.69
N GLY A 33 -9.42 3.60 -4.93
CA GLY A 33 -10.28 2.56 -5.49
C GLY A 33 -11.79 2.89 -5.37
N PRO A 34 -12.68 1.92 -5.68
CA PRO A 34 -12.37 0.52 -5.99
C PRO A 34 -11.57 0.38 -7.30
N ILE A 35 -10.47 -0.39 -7.29
CA ILE A 35 -9.59 -0.56 -8.45
C ILE A 35 -8.90 -1.93 -8.44
N VAL A 36 -8.41 -2.36 -9.61
CA VAL A 36 -7.55 -3.54 -9.81
C VAL A 36 -6.18 -3.09 -10.30
N ARG A 37 -5.09 -3.62 -9.72
CA ARG A 37 -3.71 -3.35 -10.14
C ARG A 37 -3.03 -4.62 -10.66
N SER A 38 -2.03 -4.45 -11.52
CA SER A 38 -1.26 -5.56 -12.12
C SER A 38 -0.02 -5.97 -11.32
N GLY A 39 0.46 -5.13 -10.41
CA GLY A 39 1.65 -5.40 -9.59
C GLY A 39 1.34 -5.57 -8.10
N TYR A 40 2.26 -6.18 -7.37
CA TYR A 40 2.23 -6.19 -5.91
C TYR A 40 2.59 -4.80 -5.36
N LEU A 41 1.86 -4.37 -4.33
CA LEU A 41 2.17 -3.15 -3.58
C LEU A 41 1.88 -3.39 -2.10
N ILE A 42 2.87 -3.13 -1.25
CA ILE A 42 2.73 -3.22 0.19
C ILE A 42 2.71 -1.80 0.78
N HIS A 43 1.75 -1.56 1.67
CA HIS A 43 1.68 -0.35 2.48
C HIS A 43 1.85 -0.72 3.95
N TYR A 44 2.60 0.09 4.67
CA TYR A 44 2.80 -0.02 6.11
C TYR A 44 2.33 1.27 6.79
N ILE A 45 1.51 1.16 7.83
CA ILE A 45 0.95 2.31 8.52
C ILE A 45 1.93 2.79 9.58
N LEU A 46 2.54 3.95 9.32
CA LEU A 46 3.46 4.63 10.25
C LEU A 46 2.75 5.35 11.39
N GLY A 47 1.46 5.64 11.24
CA GLY A 47 0.61 6.33 12.23
C GLY A 47 -0.80 6.48 11.67
N GLY A 48 -1.78 6.69 12.54
CA GLY A 48 -3.18 6.84 12.13
C GLY A 48 -3.95 5.52 12.05
N LYS A 49 -5.11 5.57 11.37
CA LYS A 49 -6.05 4.44 11.22
C LYS A 49 -6.74 4.52 9.86
N GLY A 50 -7.26 3.38 9.42
CA GLY A 50 -8.05 3.32 8.20
C GLY A 50 -8.70 1.96 8.00
N ILE A 51 -9.20 1.76 6.79
CA ILE A 51 -9.76 0.47 6.37
C ILE A 51 -9.13 0.02 5.05
N TYR A 52 -9.02 -1.30 4.90
CA TYR A 52 -8.69 -1.95 3.64
C TYR A 52 -9.76 -2.97 3.30
N LYS A 53 -10.26 -2.93 2.07
CA LYS A 53 -11.29 -3.84 1.55
C LYS A 53 -10.71 -4.64 0.41
N THR A 54 -10.84 -5.95 0.50
CA THR A 54 -10.42 -6.89 -0.56
C THR A 54 -11.13 -8.23 -0.37
N ASP A 55 -11.35 -8.98 -1.44
CA ASP A 55 -12.04 -10.29 -1.42
C ASP A 55 -13.37 -10.29 -0.65
N GLY A 56 -14.14 -9.21 -0.75
CA GLY A 56 -15.41 -9.05 -0.04
C GLY A 56 -15.29 -8.89 1.48
N LYS A 57 -14.07 -8.76 2.01
CA LYS A 57 -13.78 -8.52 3.44
C LYS A 57 -13.33 -7.09 3.67
N ILE A 58 -13.55 -6.62 4.90
CA ILE A 58 -13.10 -5.31 5.39
C ILE A 58 -12.18 -5.57 6.59
N TYR A 59 -11.00 -4.95 6.54
CA TYR A 59 -10.00 -4.99 7.59
C TYR A 59 -9.85 -3.58 8.15
N SER A 60 -10.01 -3.43 9.47
CA SER A 60 -9.63 -2.22 10.19
C SER A 60 -8.13 -2.24 10.42
N LEU A 61 -7.46 -1.13 10.13
CA LEU A 61 -6.02 -1.00 10.22
C LEU A 61 -5.63 0.15 11.15
N SER A 62 -4.47 0.02 11.77
CA SER A 62 -3.88 0.98 12.69
C SER A 62 -2.36 1.03 12.56
N GLU A 63 -1.73 1.97 13.26
CA GLU A 63 -0.27 2.06 13.35
C GLU A 63 0.39 0.69 13.62
N GLY A 64 1.39 0.34 12.82
CA GLY A 64 2.08 -0.94 12.88
C GLY A 64 1.52 -2.02 11.96
N ASP A 65 0.30 -1.86 11.45
CA ASP A 65 -0.28 -2.79 10.48
C ASP A 65 0.31 -2.59 9.07
N ALA A 66 0.32 -3.67 8.31
CA ALA A 66 0.64 -3.65 6.89
C ALA A 66 -0.47 -4.31 6.08
N PHE A 67 -0.69 -3.84 4.86
CA PHE A 67 -1.59 -4.50 3.92
C PHE A 67 -0.94 -4.64 2.54
N LEU A 68 -1.29 -5.74 1.86
CA LEU A 68 -0.78 -6.11 0.55
C LEU A 68 -1.88 -6.00 -0.50
N ILE A 69 -1.64 -5.17 -1.50
CA ILE A 69 -2.38 -5.19 -2.76
C ILE A 69 -1.74 -6.26 -3.64
N ARG A 70 -2.54 -7.27 -4.01
CA ARG A 70 -2.13 -8.34 -4.91
C ARG A 70 -2.57 -8.03 -6.34
N PRO A 71 -1.84 -8.51 -7.35
CA PRO A 71 -2.25 -8.43 -8.74
C PRO A 71 -3.67 -8.95 -8.94
N ASN A 72 -4.39 -8.34 -9.88
CA ASN A 72 -5.70 -8.81 -10.36
C ASN A 72 -6.75 -8.98 -9.26
N THR A 73 -6.60 -8.25 -8.15
CA THR A 73 -7.53 -8.25 -7.02
C THR A 73 -8.23 -6.89 -6.94
N LEU A 74 -9.56 -6.88 -6.78
CA LEU A 74 -10.31 -5.65 -6.52
C LEU A 74 -10.04 -5.19 -5.08
N ILE A 75 -9.58 -3.95 -4.93
CA ILE A 75 -9.22 -3.37 -3.64
C ILE A 75 -9.84 -1.99 -3.45
N TYR A 76 -9.98 -1.59 -2.19
CA TYR A 76 -10.27 -0.23 -1.76
C TYR A 76 -9.56 0.02 -0.43
N TYR A 77 -8.97 1.19 -0.23
CA TYR A 77 -8.56 1.62 1.11
C TYR A 77 -8.95 3.07 1.35
N GLU A 78 -9.11 3.43 2.62
CA GLU A 78 -9.50 4.76 3.05
C GLU A 78 -8.92 5.06 4.44
N ALA A 79 -8.36 6.26 4.60
CA ALA A 79 -7.89 6.78 5.89
C ALA A 79 -9.09 7.19 6.76
N ASP A 80 -8.98 7.02 8.07
CA ASP A 80 -10.04 7.40 9.01
C ASP A 80 -10.36 8.91 8.92
N LYS A 81 -11.62 9.25 9.17
CA LYS A 81 -12.09 10.64 9.07
C LYS A 81 -11.54 11.56 10.16
N TYR A 82 -11.19 11.00 11.32
CA TYR A 82 -10.78 11.79 12.49
C TYR A 82 -9.33 11.51 12.88
N HIS A 83 -8.85 10.30 12.60
CA HIS A 83 -7.49 9.85 12.91
C HIS A 83 -6.83 9.19 11.68
N PRO A 84 -6.67 9.93 10.57
CA PRO A 84 -6.07 9.41 9.35
C PRO A 84 -4.62 8.97 9.56
#